data_AF-A0A821PRU3-F1
#
_entry.id   AF-A0A821PRU3-F1
#
_cell.length_a   1.000
_cell.length_b   1.000
_cell.length_c   1.000
_cell.angle_alpha   90.00
_cell.angle_beta   90.00
_cell.angle_gamma   90.00
#
_symmetry.space_group_name_H-M   'P 1'
#
loop_
_entity.id
_entity.type
_entity.pdbx_description
1 polymer ?
#
loop_
_entity_poly.entity_id
_entity_poly.type
_entity_poly.pdbx_seq_one_letter_code
_entity_poly.pdbx_strand_id
1 'polypeptide(L)'
;TPLIDDLANTTNPDVKKADEFTKSILNTKPSGNVTDRNTTCHILNKLLGGEDQQCLFFDSANGINLHDASGNLADIDSEDRPFVLKLKSSEGLGGDNTFFDARGDKTFNSGPQTYEIGPPERTKTYTSPTGWTRYGLKVLGKSEYKNDDWLHPFQHPGNWYRAFHGTGNATKVDFGNSNANFDQTAAPVDALANIFVGGFREARVDVYGSGVYCSPNPVWLGNSRYVRAVELDTEQGKKKFMCMLQVAVNPDGVQYPTNDIWVTPKPQDIRPYGILIKEV
;
A
#
# COMPACT_ATOMS: atom_id res chain seq x y z
N THR A 1 -11.47 -11.01 -41.49
CA THR A 1 -10.64 -10.37 -42.54
C THR A 1 -10.06 -9.12 -41.93
N PRO A 2 -8.73 -8.94 -41.83
CA PRO A 2 -8.17 -7.69 -41.34
C PRO A 2 -8.50 -6.60 -42.36
N LEU A 3 -9.04 -5.47 -41.89
CA LEU A 3 -9.38 -4.30 -42.71
C LEU A 3 -8.10 -3.56 -43.11
N ILE A 4 -8.11 -3.09 -44.35
CA ILE A 4 -6.96 -2.64 -45.15
C ILE A 4 -6.53 -1.18 -44.84
N ASP A 5 -7.00 -0.58 -43.75
CA ASP A 5 -6.78 0.86 -43.49
C ASP A 5 -5.62 1.21 -42.54
N ASP A 6 -4.88 0.22 -42.02
CA ASP A 6 -3.69 0.45 -41.16
C ASP A 6 -2.42 0.86 -41.92
N LEU A 7 -2.50 1.09 -43.23
CA LEU A 7 -1.33 1.35 -44.09
C LEU A 7 -1.15 2.82 -44.50
N ALA A 8 -2.03 3.73 -44.09
CA ALA A 8 -2.03 5.11 -44.57
C ALA A 8 -1.39 6.12 -43.58
N ASN A 9 -0.11 5.94 -43.22
CA ASN A 9 0.87 7.05 -43.08
C ASN A 9 2.28 6.63 -42.59
N THR A 10 2.60 5.34 -42.55
CA THR A 10 3.94 4.88 -42.14
C THR A 10 5.04 5.17 -43.17
N THR A 11 4.67 5.60 -44.38
CA THR A 11 5.59 5.96 -45.47
C THR A 11 5.99 7.43 -45.47
N ASN A 12 5.34 8.30 -44.69
CA ASN A 12 5.75 9.69 -44.57
C ASN A 12 7.16 9.75 -43.92
N PRO A 13 8.17 10.32 -44.60
CA PRO A 13 9.54 10.34 -44.10
C PRO A 13 9.67 10.97 -42.71
N ASP A 14 8.84 11.96 -42.41
CA ASP A 14 8.89 12.68 -41.14
C ASP A 14 8.23 11.88 -40.01
N VAL A 15 7.16 11.13 -40.31
CA VAL A 15 6.55 10.18 -39.37
C VAL A 15 7.54 9.06 -39.04
N LYS A 16 8.26 8.54 -40.04
CA LYS A 16 9.29 7.52 -39.85
C LYS A 16 10.46 8.04 -39.00
N LYS A 17 10.94 9.25 -39.26
CA LYS A 17 11.99 9.89 -38.45
C LYS A 17 11.54 10.13 -37.01
N ALA A 18 10.31 10.59 -36.81
CA ALA A 18 9.75 10.82 -35.48
C ALA A 18 9.62 9.51 -34.68
N ASP A 19 9.18 8.42 -35.32
CA ASP A 19 9.07 7.10 -34.71
C ASP A 19 10.45 6.50 -34.37
N GLU A 20 11.43 6.62 -35.27
CA GLU A 20 12.82 6.21 -35.02
C GLU A 20 13.44 6.99 -33.86
N PHE A 21 13.22 8.31 -33.80
CA PHE A 21 13.71 9.16 -32.72
C PHE A 21 13.04 8.82 -31.38
N THR A 22 11.72 8.64 -31.37
CA THR A 22 10.97 8.23 -30.16
C THR A 22 11.47 6.89 -29.63
N LYS A 23 11.67 5.90 -30.51
CA LYS A 23 12.27 4.61 -30.14
C LYS A 23 13.68 4.76 -29.58
N SER A 24 14.49 5.68 -30.12
CA SER A 24 15.85 5.92 -29.62
C SER A 24 15.86 6.49 -28.19
N ILE A 25 14.92 7.37 -27.86
CA ILE A 25 14.77 7.94 -26.51
C ILE A 25 14.28 6.85 -25.53
N LEU A 26 13.25 6.10 -25.92
CA LEU A 26 12.63 5.08 -25.06
C LEU A 26 13.51 3.85 -24.82
N ASN A 27 14.43 3.54 -25.74
CA ASN A 27 15.39 2.45 -25.56
C ASN A 27 16.59 2.83 -24.68
N THR A 28 16.74 4.11 -24.34
CA THR A 28 17.81 4.57 -23.45
C THR A 28 17.31 4.57 -22.02
N LYS A 29 17.88 3.70 -21.16
CA LYS A 29 17.53 3.68 -19.73
C LYS A 29 17.77 5.07 -19.12
N PRO A 30 16.85 5.58 -18.27
CA PRO A 30 17.05 6.87 -17.62
C PRO A 30 18.39 6.88 -16.88
N SER A 31 19.24 7.85 -17.19
CA SER A 31 20.59 7.93 -16.63
C SER A 31 20.61 8.39 -15.16
N GLY A 32 19.45 8.75 -14.59
CA GLY A 32 19.32 9.37 -13.27
C GLY A 32 19.86 10.80 -13.19
N ASN A 33 20.47 11.31 -14.27
CA ASN A 33 20.97 12.67 -14.38
C ASN A 33 19.91 13.57 -15.06
N VAL A 34 19.26 14.44 -14.29
CA VAL A 34 18.20 15.34 -14.77
C VAL A 34 18.65 16.38 -15.82
N THR A 35 19.95 16.54 -16.02
CA THR A 35 20.54 17.43 -17.04
C THR A 35 20.81 16.72 -18.38
N ASP A 36 20.68 15.39 -18.43
CA ASP A 36 20.91 14.59 -19.63
C ASP A 36 19.75 14.72 -20.63
N ARG A 37 20.00 15.50 -21.68
CA ARG A 37 18.99 15.93 -22.67
C ARG A 37 18.42 14.80 -23.53
N ASN A 38 19.03 13.62 -23.51
CA ASN A 38 18.64 12.50 -24.36
C ASN A 38 17.76 11.46 -23.64
N THR A 39 17.27 11.80 -22.44
CA THR A 39 16.44 10.89 -21.63
C THR A 39 15.00 11.37 -21.57
N THR A 40 14.07 10.42 -21.46
CA THR A 40 12.65 10.67 -21.18
C THR A 40 12.44 11.59 -19.97
N CYS A 41 13.33 11.50 -18.98
CA CYS A 41 13.29 12.29 -17.76
C CYS A 41 13.54 13.78 -18.02
N HIS A 42 14.44 14.14 -18.94
CA HIS A 42 14.68 15.54 -19.31
C HIS A 42 13.51 16.15 -20.08
N ILE A 43 12.89 15.37 -20.97
CA ILE A 43 11.71 15.80 -21.73
C ILE A 43 10.54 16.03 -20.77
N LEU A 44 10.29 15.12 -19.83
CA LEU A 44 9.26 15.28 -18.81
C LEU A 44 9.57 16.46 -17.86
N ASN A 45 10.81 16.63 -17.42
CA ASN A 45 11.22 17.76 -16.58
C ASN A 45 11.05 19.12 -17.29
N LYS A 46 11.25 19.17 -18.61
CA LYS A 46 11.00 20.38 -19.42
C LYS A 46 9.51 20.64 -19.67
N LEU A 47 8.70 19.60 -19.80
CA LEU A 47 7.24 19.71 -19.94
C LEU A 47 6.55 20.12 -18.63
N LEU A 48 7.09 19.70 -17.49
CA LEU A 48 6.52 19.96 -16.16
C LEU A 48 7.11 21.22 -15.47
N GLY A 49 8.10 21.86 -16.08
CA GLY A 49 8.84 22.99 -15.50
C GLY A 49 8.33 24.39 -15.88
N GLY A 50 7.25 24.48 -16.67
CA GLY A 50 6.54 25.73 -16.94
C GLY A 50 5.33 25.84 -16.01
N GLU A 51 5.19 26.97 -15.31
CA GLU A 51 4.22 27.14 -14.21
C GLU A 51 2.73 26.99 -14.59
N ASP A 52 2.39 26.82 -15.87
CA ASP A 52 0.99 26.82 -16.35
C ASP A 52 0.59 25.68 -17.32
N GLN A 53 1.38 24.61 -17.49
CA GLN A 53 0.98 23.50 -18.37
C GLN A 53 0.39 22.30 -17.60
N GLN A 54 -0.93 22.14 -17.68
CA GLN A 54 -1.60 20.91 -17.23
C GLN A 54 -1.31 19.78 -18.23
N CYS A 55 -0.55 18.75 -17.85
CA CYS A 55 -0.41 17.53 -18.66
C CYS A 55 -1.43 16.46 -18.21
N LEU A 56 -2.16 15.88 -19.17
CA LEU A 56 -3.03 14.73 -18.94
C LEU A 56 -2.39 13.45 -19.48
N PHE A 57 -2.36 12.40 -18.67
CA PHE A 57 -1.87 11.07 -19.04
C PHE A 57 -3.04 10.10 -19.16
N PHE A 58 -3.08 9.31 -20.23
CA PHE A 58 -4.12 8.29 -20.45
C PHE A 58 -3.52 6.91 -20.62
N ASP A 59 -4.14 5.93 -19.99
CA ASP A 59 -3.80 4.51 -20.10
C ASP A 59 -4.56 3.88 -21.28
N SER A 60 -3.84 3.63 -22.39
CA SER A 60 -4.43 3.02 -23.58
C SER A 60 -4.73 1.52 -23.44
N ALA A 61 -4.31 0.86 -22.36
CA ALA A 61 -4.62 -0.55 -22.11
C ALA A 61 -6.07 -0.76 -21.63
N ASN A 62 -6.70 0.26 -21.05
CA ASN A 62 -8.05 0.21 -20.50
C ASN A 62 -9.15 0.64 -21.49
N GLY A 63 -8.92 0.45 -22.79
CA GLY A 63 -9.99 0.54 -23.79
C GLY A 63 -10.46 1.95 -24.16
N ILE A 64 -9.74 3.00 -23.76
CA ILE A 64 -9.98 4.34 -24.30
C ILE A 64 -9.47 4.36 -25.75
N ASN A 65 -10.42 4.19 -26.68
CA ASN A 65 -10.14 4.25 -28.10
C ASN A 65 -9.98 5.72 -28.54
N LEU A 66 -8.73 6.16 -28.64
CA LEU A 66 -8.37 7.51 -29.05
C LEU A 66 -8.54 7.75 -30.56
N HIS A 67 -9.14 6.84 -31.34
CA HIS A 67 -9.38 7.06 -32.77
C HIS A 67 -10.44 8.15 -33.07
N ASP A 68 -11.25 8.54 -32.08
CA ASP A 68 -12.06 9.77 -32.14
C ASP A 68 -11.22 11.06 -31.99
N ALA A 69 -9.93 10.94 -31.63
CA ALA A 69 -9.01 12.08 -31.54
C ALA A 69 -8.47 12.56 -32.90
N SER A 70 -8.90 11.95 -34.02
CA SER A 70 -8.73 12.57 -35.34
C SER A 70 -9.49 13.91 -35.44
N GLY A 71 -10.61 14.05 -34.72
CA GLY A 71 -11.28 15.33 -34.49
C GLY A 71 -10.48 16.32 -33.62
N ASN A 72 -9.52 15.82 -32.82
CA ASN A 72 -8.68 16.65 -31.94
C ASN A 72 -7.35 17.06 -32.59
N LEU A 73 -6.98 16.48 -33.74
CA LEU A 73 -5.79 16.88 -34.50
C LEU A 73 -6.02 18.14 -35.35
N ALA A 74 -7.28 18.47 -35.66
CA ALA A 74 -7.65 19.74 -36.30
C ALA A 74 -7.61 20.95 -35.33
N ASP A 75 -7.46 20.70 -34.03
CA ASP A 75 -7.50 21.70 -32.95
C ASP A 75 -6.11 22.00 -32.34
N ILE A 76 -5.02 21.48 -32.93
CA ILE A 76 -3.62 21.64 -32.46
C ILE A 76 -3.14 23.11 -32.46
N ASP A 77 -3.79 24.00 -33.21
CA ASP A 77 -3.44 25.42 -33.29
C ASP A 77 -4.10 26.29 -32.18
N SER A 78 -4.79 25.69 -31.20
CA SER A 78 -5.33 26.45 -30.06
C SER A 78 -4.30 26.64 -28.95
N GLU A 79 -3.95 27.89 -28.64
CA GLU A 79 -2.89 28.27 -27.69
C GLU A 79 -3.13 27.81 -26.22
N ASP A 80 -4.31 27.30 -25.89
CA ASP A 80 -4.76 27.02 -24.52
C ASP A 80 -5.11 25.55 -24.24
N ARG A 81 -4.61 24.57 -25.02
CA ARG A 81 -4.94 23.14 -24.79
C ARG A 81 -3.72 22.23 -24.54
N PRO A 82 -3.87 21.23 -23.64
CA PRO A 82 -2.76 20.44 -23.14
C PRO A 82 -2.23 19.39 -24.14
N PHE A 83 -0.92 19.18 -24.14
CA PHE A 83 -0.27 18.12 -24.92
C PHE A 83 -0.57 16.74 -24.31
N VAL A 84 -0.91 15.74 -25.14
CA VAL A 84 -1.24 14.38 -24.68
C VAL A 84 -0.06 13.44 -24.89
N LEU A 85 0.53 12.95 -23.79
CA LEU A 85 1.61 11.95 -23.83
C LEU A 85 1.03 10.54 -23.69
N LYS A 86 1.27 9.69 -24.69
CA LYS A 86 0.84 8.28 -24.67
C LYS A 86 1.98 7.39 -24.17
N LEU A 87 1.82 6.85 -22.97
CA LEU A 87 2.78 5.92 -22.39
C LEU A 87 2.41 4.48 -22.77
N LYS A 88 3.42 3.64 -23.01
CA LYS A 88 3.21 2.19 -23.25
C LYS A 88 2.71 1.46 -22.02
N SER A 89 2.98 2.00 -20.82
CA SER A 89 2.64 1.44 -19.52
C SER A 89 2.65 2.57 -18.48
N SER A 90 1.81 2.43 -17.45
CA SER A 90 1.81 3.30 -16.26
C SER A 90 2.78 2.81 -15.16
N GLU A 91 3.51 1.70 -15.39
CA GLU A 91 4.59 1.26 -14.50
C GLU A 91 5.62 2.38 -14.31
N GLY A 92 5.85 2.75 -13.05
CA GLY A 92 6.79 3.80 -12.66
C GLY A 92 6.18 5.20 -12.51
N LEU A 93 4.86 5.38 -12.71
CA LEU A 93 4.17 6.67 -12.56
C LEU A 93 3.54 6.91 -11.18
N GLY A 94 3.75 6.04 -10.19
CA GLY A 94 3.36 6.31 -8.80
C GLY A 94 1.85 6.41 -8.53
N GLY A 95 1.02 5.67 -9.27
CA GLY A 95 -0.40 5.47 -9.00
C GLY A 95 -0.61 4.23 -8.13
N ASP A 96 -0.29 4.37 -6.85
CA ASP A 96 0.17 3.28 -6.00
C ASP A 96 -0.96 2.57 -5.24
N ASN A 97 -1.46 1.47 -5.81
CA ASN A 97 -1.98 0.33 -5.02
C ASN A 97 -0.79 -0.37 -4.27
N THR A 98 0.21 0.37 -3.78
CA THR A 98 1.46 -0.20 -3.23
C THR A 98 1.38 -0.62 -1.79
N PHE A 99 0.30 -0.27 -1.09
CA PHE A 99 0.15 -0.67 0.29
C PHE A 99 -0.55 -2.01 0.47
N PHE A 100 -1.32 -2.46 -0.53
CA PHE A 100 -2.13 -3.67 -0.44
C PHE A 100 -1.61 -4.79 -1.36
N ASP A 101 -1.89 -6.02 -0.94
CA ASP A 101 -1.60 -7.25 -1.66
C ASP A 101 -2.82 -8.16 -1.54
N ALA A 102 -3.57 -8.27 -2.63
CA ALA A 102 -4.83 -9.02 -2.68
C ALA A 102 -4.67 -10.50 -2.33
N ARG A 103 -3.47 -11.08 -2.41
CA ARG A 103 -3.20 -12.46 -1.95
C ARG A 103 -3.42 -12.62 -0.46
N GLY A 104 -3.31 -11.53 0.30
CA GLY A 104 -3.58 -11.50 1.72
C GLY A 104 -5.06 -11.27 2.06
N ASP A 105 -5.92 -10.90 1.11
CA ASP A 105 -7.31 -10.57 1.42
C ASP A 105 -8.09 -11.79 1.91
N LYS A 106 -8.89 -11.62 2.96
CA LYS A 106 -9.70 -12.70 3.54
C LYS A 106 -10.85 -12.19 4.39
N THR A 107 -12.05 -12.69 4.16
CA THR A 107 -13.20 -12.50 5.06
C THR A 107 -13.34 -13.70 5.99
N PHE A 108 -13.50 -13.46 7.29
CA PHE A 108 -13.58 -14.50 8.32
C PHE A 108 -15.04 -14.70 8.78
N ASN A 109 -15.85 -15.40 7.98
CA ASN A 109 -17.29 -15.58 8.25
C ASN A 109 -17.63 -16.75 9.17
N SER A 110 -16.72 -17.72 9.34
CA SER A 110 -16.91 -18.85 10.25
C SER A 110 -16.71 -18.43 11.71
N GLY A 111 -17.40 -19.10 12.65
CA GLY A 111 -17.25 -18.89 14.09
C GLY A 111 -15.78 -18.89 14.57
N PRO A 112 -15.46 -18.35 15.76
CA PRO A 112 -14.07 -18.27 16.25
C PRO A 112 -13.39 -19.64 16.23
N GLN A 113 -12.25 -19.72 15.54
CA GLN A 113 -11.40 -20.91 15.47
C GLN A 113 -10.05 -20.60 16.11
N THR A 114 -9.48 -21.57 16.81
CA THR A 114 -8.12 -21.48 17.34
C THR A 114 -7.15 -22.30 16.51
N TYR A 115 -5.92 -21.83 16.40
CA TYR A 115 -4.84 -22.49 15.68
C TYR A 115 -3.55 -22.40 16.49
N GLU A 116 -2.72 -23.42 16.37
CA GLU A 116 -1.33 -23.38 16.83
C GLU A 116 -0.45 -22.83 15.72
N ILE A 117 0.24 -21.73 16.01
CA ILE A 117 1.02 -20.97 15.03
C ILE A 117 2.44 -20.67 15.52
N GLY A 118 3.35 -20.47 14.58
CA GLY A 118 4.77 -20.18 14.84
C GLY A 118 5.69 -21.32 14.39
N PRO A 119 6.96 -21.30 14.80
CA PRO A 119 7.92 -22.34 14.46
C PRO A 119 7.51 -23.70 15.04
N PRO A 120 7.91 -24.82 14.40
CA PRO A 120 7.78 -26.15 14.98
C PRO A 120 8.28 -26.19 16.43
N GLU A 121 7.56 -26.93 17.28
CA GLU A 121 7.88 -27.12 18.72
C GLU A 121 7.78 -25.86 19.59
N ARG A 122 7.52 -24.69 19.00
CA ARG A 122 7.42 -23.40 19.71
C ARG A 122 6.12 -22.69 19.42
N THR A 123 5.01 -23.41 19.22
CA THR A 123 3.74 -22.80 18.80
C THR A 123 3.06 -21.99 19.91
N LYS A 124 2.16 -21.11 19.49
CA LYS A 124 1.23 -20.39 20.35
C LYS A 124 -0.19 -20.49 19.80
N THR A 125 -1.15 -20.55 20.71
CA THR A 125 -2.57 -20.46 20.37
C THR A 125 -2.90 -19.07 19.83
N TYR A 126 -3.62 -19.04 18.72
CA TYR A 126 -4.10 -17.85 18.03
C TYR A 126 -5.56 -18.04 17.63
N THR A 127 -6.38 -17.00 17.82
CA THR A 127 -7.80 -17.04 17.50
C THR A 127 -8.06 -16.29 16.18
N SER A 128 -8.86 -16.87 15.27
CA SER A 128 -9.28 -16.20 14.04
C SER A 128 -10.06 -14.92 14.33
N PRO A 129 -9.88 -13.84 13.54
CA PRO A 129 -10.65 -12.62 13.67
C PRO A 129 -12.02 -12.80 13.00
N THR A 130 -12.85 -13.68 13.54
CA THR A 130 -14.21 -13.92 13.05
C THR A 130 -15.05 -12.65 13.04
N GLY A 131 -15.75 -12.41 11.94
CA GLY A 131 -16.55 -11.21 11.69
C GLY A 131 -15.75 -10.00 11.21
N TRP A 132 -14.47 -10.19 10.88
CA TRP A 132 -13.62 -9.15 10.29
C TRP A 132 -13.29 -9.49 8.83
N THR A 133 -13.04 -8.45 8.03
CA THR A 133 -12.42 -8.57 6.72
C THR A 133 -10.98 -8.11 6.82
N ARG A 134 -10.04 -8.95 6.37
CA ARG A 134 -8.64 -8.58 6.21
C ARG A 134 -8.38 -8.10 4.81
N TYR A 135 -7.66 -7.00 4.71
CA TYR A 135 -6.95 -6.58 3.51
C TYR A 135 -5.45 -6.83 3.72
N GLY A 136 -4.84 -7.58 2.81
CA GLY A 136 -3.42 -7.92 2.87
C GLY A 136 -2.56 -6.69 2.64
N LEU A 137 -1.51 -6.51 3.45
CA LEU A 137 -0.54 -5.44 3.23
C LEU A 137 0.60 -5.94 2.35
N LYS A 138 1.11 -5.09 1.45
CA LYS A 138 2.26 -5.40 0.59
C LYS A 138 3.55 -5.38 1.40
N VAL A 139 3.93 -6.54 1.92
CA VAL A 139 5.08 -6.69 2.84
C VAL A 139 6.14 -7.69 2.38
N LEU A 140 5.84 -8.47 1.34
CA LEU A 140 6.77 -9.43 0.76
C LEU A 140 7.79 -8.73 -0.14
N GLY A 141 9.04 -9.20 -0.11
CA GLY A 141 10.14 -8.63 -0.90
C GLY A 141 10.60 -7.23 -0.46
N LYS A 142 10.16 -6.76 0.71
CA LYS A 142 10.62 -5.51 1.32
C LYS A 142 12.09 -5.61 1.71
N SER A 143 12.92 -4.70 1.20
CA SER A 143 14.38 -4.71 1.39
C SER A 143 14.83 -4.57 2.85
N GLU A 144 13.99 -3.96 3.69
CA GLU A 144 14.22 -3.84 5.12
C GLU A 144 14.05 -5.17 5.88
N TYR A 145 13.44 -6.18 5.25
CA TYR A 145 13.31 -7.52 5.80
C TYR A 145 14.38 -8.44 5.21
N LYS A 146 15.05 -9.20 6.06
CA LYS A 146 16.11 -10.13 5.64
C LYS A 146 15.61 -11.17 4.63
N ASN A 147 14.39 -11.65 4.81
CA ASN A 147 13.67 -12.58 3.94
C ASN A 147 12.17 -12.54 4.28
N ASP A 148 11.37 -13.35 3.58
CA ASP A 148 9.92 -13.45 3.77
C ASP A 148 9.50 -14.61 4.69
N ASP A 149 10.44 -15.42 5.17
CA ASP A 149 10.21 -16.65 5.96
C ASP A 149 9.41 -16.44 7.24
N TRP A 150 9.40 -15.20 7.76
CA TRP A 150 8.60 -14.79 8.93
C TRP A 150 7.09 -14.86 8.65
N LEU A 151 6.68 -14.68 7.39
CA LEU A 151 5.30 -14.68 6.94
C LEU A 151 4.98 -15.86 6.02
N HIS A 152 5.88 -16.16 5.07
CA HIS A 152 5.62 -17.03 3.93
C HIS A 152 6.83 -17.94 3.61
N PRO A 153 6.62 -19.22 3.25
CA PRO A 153 5.34 -19.94 3.24
C PRO A 153 4.80 -20.16 4.66
N PHE A 154 3.49 -20.42 4.77
CA PHE A 154 2.89 -20.71 6.08
C PHE A 154 3.42 -22.05 6.61
N GLN A 155 3.58 -22.16 7.93
CA GLN A 155 4.22 -23.29 8.63
C GLN A 155 5.71 -23.47 8.34
N HIS A 156 6.37 -22.49 7.71
CA HIS A 156 7.82 -22.50 7.59
C HIS A 156 8.48 -22.43 8.98
N PRO A 157 9.64 -23.09 9.23
CA PRO A 157 10.33 -22.99 10.51
C PRO A 157 10.71 -21.57 10.93
N GLY A 158 10.86 -20.66 9.97
CA GLY A 158 11.09 -19.23 10.21
C GLY A 158 9.83 -18.41 10.50
N ASN A 159 8.63 -19.00 10.45
CA ASN A 159 7.38 -18.26 10.65
C ASN A 159 7.31 -17.68 12.06
N TRP A 160 6.99 -16.39 12.10
CA TRP A 160 6.71 -15.68 13.34
C TRP A 160 5.32 -16.02 13.87
N TYR A 161 5.05 -15.71 15.15
CA TYR A 161 3.69 -15.79 15.68
C TYR A 161 2.77 -14.80 14.97
N ARG A 162 1.46 -14.92 15.17
CA ARG A 162 0.41 -14.03 14.65
C ARG A 162 -0.35 -13.48 15.85
N ALA A 163 -0.62 -12.18 15.77
CA ALA A 163 -1.34 -11.45 16.79
C ALA A 163 -2.09 -10.28 16.13
N PHE A 164 -2.65 -9.43 16.97
CA PHE A 164 -3.40 -8.25 16.59
C PHE A 164 -2.91 -7.05 17.40
N HIS A 165 -2.85 -5.89 16.77
CA HIS A 165 -2.48 -4.63 17.40
C HIS A 165 -3.54 -3.58 17.12
N GLY A 166 -4.08 -2.99 18.18
CA GLY A 166 -5.09 -1.94 18.11
C GLY A 166 -4.52 -0.58 18.53
N THR A 167 -5.03 0.49 17.92
CA THR A 167 -4.59 1.88 18.12
C THR A 167 -5.70 2.79 18.63
N GLY A 168 -6.71 2.22 19.31
CA GLY A 168 -7.90 2.95 19.78
C GLY A 168 -7.60 4.15 20.70
N ASN A 169 -6.46 4.17 21.38
CA ASN A 169 -6.03 5.28 22.23
C ASN A 169 -4.95 6.17 21.59
N ALA A 170 -4.79 6.10 20.27
CA ALA A 170 -3.84 6.93 19.55
C ALA A 170 -4.18 8.42 19.70
N THR A 171 -3.11 9.20 19.82
CA THR A 171 -3.11 10.65 19.97
C THR A 171 -1.96 11.21 19.14
N LYS A 172 -1.92 12.53 18.92
CA LYS A 172 -0.85 13.19 18.15
C LYS A 172 0.56 12.83 18.62
N VAL A 173 0.75 12.61 19.92
CA VAL A 173 2.06 12.21 20.51
C VAL A 173 2.57 10.91 19.92
N ASP A 174 1.69 9.97 19.60
CA ASP A 174 2.05 8.64 19.07
C ASP A 174 2.63 8.73 17.64
N PHE A 175 2.36 9.85 16.94
CA PHE A 175 2.93 10.17 15.63
C PHE A 175 4.32 10.81 15.73
N GLY A 176 4.78 11.21 16.92
CA GLY A 176 6.13 11.74 17.16
C GLY A 176 6.47 12.89 16.22
N ASN A 177 7.63 12.82 15.55
CA ASN A 177 8.07 13.80 14.55
C ASN A 177 7.60 13.46 13.11
N SER A 178 6.61 12.58 12.96
CA SER A 178 6.05 12.25 11.65
C SER A 178 5.32 13.47 11.07
N ASN A 179 5.52 13.73 9.78
CA ASN A 179 4.70 14.68 9.01
C ASN A 179 3.37 14.05 8.55
N ALA A 180 2.99 12.89 9.11
CA ALA A 180 1.72 12.26 8.79
C ALA A 180 0.54 13.17 9.12
N ASN A 181 -0.46 13.17 8.26
CA ASN A 181 -1.75 13.79 8.54
C ASN A 181 -2.33 13.16 9.81
N PHE A 182 -2.87 14.02 10.67
CA PHE A 182 -3.49 13.60 11.93
C PHE A 182 -4.86 14.27 12.05
N ASP A 183 -5.91 13.46 12.03
CA ASP A 183 -7.25 13.84 12.42
C ASP A 183 -7.57 13.19 13.77
N GLN A 184 -7.88 14.00 14.79
CA GLN A 184 -8.21 13.49 16.13
C GLN A 184 -9.43 12.54 16.12
N THR A 185 -10.34 12.70 15.15
CA THR A 185 -11.53 11.85 15.00
C THR A 185 -11.22 10.51 14.31
N ALA A 186 -10.19 10.46 13.47
CA ALA A 186 -9.71 9.27 12.77
C ALA A 186 -8.36 8.73 13.30
N ALA A 187 -7.86 9.29 14.41
CA ALA A 187 -6.55 8.98 14.98
C ALA A 187 -6.21 7.49 15.09
N PRO A 188 -7.14 6.58 15.46
CA PRO A 188 -6.86 5.15 15.43
C PRO A 188 -6.43 4.66 14.04
N VAL A 189 -7.13 5.06 12.99
CA VAL A 189 -6.86 4.65 11.60
C VAL A 189 -5.57 5.29 11.09
N ASP A 190 -5.38 6.58 11.34
CA ASP A 190 -4.14 7.30 10.98
C ASP A 190 -2.91 6.64 11.61
N ALA A 191 -3.03 6.16 12.86
CA ALA A 191 -1.95 5.46 13.54
C ALA A 191 -1.61 4.12 12.88
N LEU A 192 -2.59 3.39 12.34
CA LEU A 192 -2.32 2.15 11.59
C LEU A 192 -1.49 2.44 10.34
N ALA A 193 -1.85 3.50 9.60
CA ALA A 193 -1.13 3.92 8.41
C ALA A 193 0.30 4.38 8.77
N ASN A 194 0.45 5.18 9.82
CA ASN A 194 1.75 5.64 10.30
C ASN A 194 2.64 4.47 10.76
N ILE A 195 2.09 3.44 11.41
CA ILE A 195 2.83 2.21 11.76
C ILE A 195 3.27 1.45 10.50
N PHE A 196 2.42 1.38 9.48
CA PHE A 196 2.76 0.65 8.27
C PHE A 196 3.91 1.31 7.48
N VAL A 197 3.91 2.64 7.42
CA VAL A 197 4.95 3.43 6.73
C VAL A 197 6.21 3.56 7.57
N GLY A 198 6.09 3.90 8.85
CA GLY A 198 7.20 4.28 9.72
C GLY A 198 7.67 3.19 10.69
N GLY A 199 6.98 2.05 10.74
CA GLY A 199 7.22 0.98 11.71
C GLY A 199 6.58 1.24 13.07
N PHE A 200 6.66 0.23 13.94
CA PHE A 200 6.17 0.32 15.31
C PHE A 200 7.06 1.20 16.19
N ARG A 201 6.47 1.69 17.28
CA ARG A 201 7.14 2.44 18.35
C ARG A 201 6.74 1.88 19.70
N GLU A 202 7.58 2.11 20.69
CA GLU A 202 7.27 1.76 22.08
C GLU A 202 5.97 2.44 22.53
N ALA A 203 5.14 1.71 23.27
CA ALA A 203 3.91 2.22 23.80
C ALA A 203 4.17 3.35 24.80
N ARG A 204 3.40 4.43 24.71
CA ARG A 204 3.47 5.55 25.67
C ARG A 204 3.12 5.13 27.11
N VAL A 205 2.26 4.13 27.26
CA VAL A 205 1.80 3.62 28.56
C VAL A 205 2.09 2.14 28.61
N ASP A 206 2.88 1.71 29.58
CA ASP A 206 3.57 0.42 29.56
C ASP A 206 3.46 -0.33 30.90
N VAL A 207 2.27 -0.86 31.21
CA VAL A 207 1.98 -1.58 32.46
C VAL A 207 2.84 -2.84 32.67
N TYR A 208 3.28 -3.47 31.58
CA TYR A 208 4.07 -4.70 31.60
C TYR A 208 5.49 -4.50 31.03
N GLY A 209 5.99 -3.27 31.09
CA GLY A 209 7.31 -2.88 30.58
C GLY A 209 7.26 -2.30 29.18
N SER A 210 8.30 -1.53 28.83
CA SER A 210 8.37 -0.85 27.54
C SER A 210 8.36 -1.84 26.37
N GLY A 211 7.64 -1.47 25.31
CA GLY A 211 7.54 -2.25 24.09
C GLY A 211 6.25 -2.02 23.32
N VAL A 212 6.02 -2.84 22.30
CA VAL A 212 4.79 -2.85 21.50
C VAL A 212 3.87 -3.95 22.01
N TYR A 213 2.64 -3.57 22.33
CA TYR A 213 1.63 -4.45 22.92
C TYR A 213 0.74 -5.03 21.83
N CYS A 214 0.49 -6.32 21.87
CA CYS A 214 -0.40 -7.01 20.94
C CYS A 214 -1.15 -8.14 21.66
N SER A 215 -2.10 -8.77 20.97
CA SER A 215 -2.90 -9.87 21.51
C SER A 215 -3.03 -11.00 20.50
N PRO A 216 -2.97 -12.28 20.89
CA PRO A 216 -3.32 -13.39 20.01
C PRO A 216 -4.84 -13.56 19.85
N ASN A 217 -5.65 -12.81 20.60
CA ASN A 217 -7.09 -12.97 20.71
C ASN A 217 -7.81 -11.69 20.20
N PRO A 218 -8.35 -11.71 18.97
CA PRO A 218 -8.98 -10.54 18.38
C PRO A 218 -10.34 -10.25 19.01
N VAL A 219 -10.98 -11.24 19.66
CA VAL A 219 -12.25 -11.05 20.36
C VAL A 219 -12.03 -10.24 21.63
N TRP A 220 -11.01 -10.60 22.42
CA TRP A 220 -10.63 -9.81 23.58
C TRP A 220 -10.19 -8.40 23.17
N LEU A 221 -9.30 -8.29 22.16
CA LEU A 221 -8.79 -7.01 21.72
C LEU A 221 -9.89 -6.10 21.13
N GLY A 222 -10.78 -6.65 20.31
CA GLY A 222 -11.89 -5.92 19.70
C GLY A 222 -12.95 -5.44 20.68
N ASN A 223 -13.07 -6.08 21.85
CA ASN A 223 -13.95 -5.65 22.95
C ASN A 223 -13.25 -4.74 23.97
N SER A 224 -11.97 -4.41 23.74
CA SER A 224 -11.18 -3.58 24.63
C SER A 224 -11.12 -2.13 24.15
N ARG A 225 -10.65 -1.22 25.01
CA ARG A 225 -10.35 0.17 24.64
C ARG A 225 -9.25 0.32 23.58
N TYR A 226 -8.50 -0.74 23.27
CA TYR A 226 -7.42 -0.69 22.28
C TYR A 226 -7.92 -0.73 20.84
N VAL A 227 -9.21 -1.00 20.62
CA VAL A 227 -9.85 -0.89 19.32
C VAL A 227 -11.10 -0.04 19.48
N ARG A 228 -11.23 1.03 18.69
CA ARG A 228 -12.37 1.95 18.76
C ARG A 228 -13.00 2.09 17.38
N ALA A 229 -14.31 2.30 17.39
CA ALA A 229 -15.04 2.63 16.18
C ALA A 229 -14.69 4.06 15.74
N VAL A 230 -14.46 4.24 14.44
CA VAL A 230 -14.26 5.51 13.77
C VAL A 230 -15.40 5.68 12.76
N GLU A 231 -16.01 6.87 12.72
CA GLU A 231 -17.00 7.21 11.71
C GLU A 231 -16.29 7.71 10.46
N LEU A 232 -16.62 7.14 9.31
CA LEU A 232 -16.06 7.50 8.01
C LEU A 232 -17.20 7.78 7.03
N ASP A 233 -17.00 8.79 6.19
CA ASP A 233 -17.86 9.03 5.04
C ASP A 233 -17.60 7.97 3.97
N THR A 234 -18.65 7.29 3.53
CA THR A 234 -18.60 6.30 2.43
C THR A 234 -19.55 6.73 1.32
N GLU A 235 -19.45 6.10 0.15
CA GLU A 235 -20.42 6.31 -0.95
C GLU A 235 -21.88 6.01 -0.52
N GLN A 236 -22.05 5.19 0.52
CA GLN A 236 -23.36 4.83 1.10
C GLN A 236 -23.74 5.71 2.31
N GLY A 237 -23.03 6.82 2.52
CA GLY A 237 -23.17 7.69 3.68
C GLY A 237 -22.23 7.33 4.82
N LYS A 238 -22.47 7.94 5.97
CA LYS A 238 -21.63 7.77 7.16
C LYS A 238 -21.78 6.38 7.76
N LYS A 239 -20.66 5.71 7.98
CA LYS A 239 -20.60 4.37 8.59
C LYS A 239 -19.54 4.34 9.68
N LYS A 240 -19.68 3.41 10.63
CA LYS A 240 -18.71 3.20 11.70
C LYS A 240 -17.93 1.93 11.45
N PHE A 241 -16.62 2.05 11.62
CA PHE A 241 -15.69 0.93 11.42
C PHE A 241 -14.77 0.80 12.62
N MET A 242 -14.57 -0.43 13.07
CA MET A 242 -13.43 -0.78 13.90
C MET A 242 -12.30 -1.28 13.00
N CYS A 243 -11.07 -0.87 13.33
CA CYS A 243 -9.87 -1.26 12.60
C CYS A 243 -8.77 -1.72 13.57
N MET A 244 -7.99 -2.72 13.17
CA MET A 244 -6.76 -3.13 13.85
C MET A 244 -5.77 -3.76 12.87
N LEU A 245 -4.48 -3.78 13.22
CA LEU A 245 -3.48 -4.49 12.42
C LEU A 245 -3.46 -5.96 12.80
N GLN A 246 -3.35 -6.80 11.78
CA GLN A 246 -2.87 -8.16 11.93
C GLN A 246 -1.35 -8.15 11.80
N VAL A 247 -0.67 -8.70 12.80
CA VAL A 247 0.77 -8.56 12.98
C VAL A 247 1.45 -9.91 13.13
N ALA A 248 2.69 -10.00 12.66
CA ALA A 248 3.59 -11.11 12.93
C ALA A 248 4.58 -10.73 14.03
N VAL A 249 4.85 -11.63 14.97
CA VAL A 249 5.65 -11.36 16.17
C VAL A 249 6.82 -12.33 16.27
N ASN A 250 8.04 -11.81 16.37
CA ASN A 250 9.25 -12.61 16.46
C ASN A 250 9.22 -13.51 17.70
N PRO A 251 9.32 -14.84 17.54
CA PRO A 251 9.30 -15.79 18.66
C PRO A 251 10.38 -15.60 19.72
N ASP A 252 11.52 -15.01 19.34
CA ASP A 252 12.67 -14.81 20.24
C ASP A 252 12.61 -13.47 21.00
N GLY A 253 11.74 -12.55 20.57
CA GLY A 253 11.67 -11.17 21.05
C GLY A 253 10.41 -10.81 21.82
N VAL A 254 9.58 -11.79 22.18
CA VAL A 254 8.25 -11.57 22.77
C VAL A 254 8.17 -12.05 24.22
N GLN A 255 7.44 -11.29 25.04
CA GLN A 255 7.10 -11.58 26.42
C GLN A 255 5.58 -11.81 26.54
N TYR A 256 5.18 -12.62 27.53
CA TYR A 256 3.78 -13.01 27.73
C TYR A 256 3.29 -12.63 29.14
N PRO A 257 3.08 -11.34 29.44
CA PRO A 257 2.58 -10.93 30.74
C PRO A 257 1.24 -11.58 31.11
N THR A 258 0.36 -11.80 30.13
CA THR A 258 -0.91 -12.51 30.30
C THR A 258 -1.22 -13.38 29.08
N ASN A 259 -2.30 -14.16 29.15
CA ASN A 259 -2.77 -14.96 28.00
C ASN A 259 -3.24 -14.09 26.82
N ASP A 260 -3.79 -12.90 27.10
CA ASP A 260 -4.35 -12.01 26.08
C ASP A 260 -3.41 -10.86 25.71
N ILE A 261 -2.32 -10.63 26.44
CA ILE A 261 -1.40 -9.52 26.23
C ILE A 261 0.00 -10.05 26.03
N TRP A 262 0.55 -9.76 24.87
CA TRP A 262 1.96 -9.98 24.51
C TRP A 262 2.66 -8.64 24.39
N VAL A 263 3.94 -8.62 24.73
CA VAL A 263 4.79 -7.41 24.63
C VAL A 263 6.05 -7.76 23.85
N THR A 264 6.37 -6.95 22.86
CA THR A 264 7.65 -7.01 22.14
C THR A 264 8.50 -5.82 22.57
N PRO A 265 9.53 -6.02 23.40
CA PRO A 265 10.34 -4.91 23.91
C PRO A 265 11.07 -4.14 22.79
N LYS A 266 11.37 -4.81 21.67
CA LYS A 266 11.97 -4.20 20.49
C LYS A 266 10.91 -4.01 19.40
N PRO A 267 10.62 -2.79 18.94
CA PRO A 267 9.64 -2.57 17.88
C PRO A 267 9.93 -3.30 16.55
N GLN A 268 11.17 -3.71 16.31
CA GLN A 268 11.56 -4.47 15.11
C GLN A 268 11.14 -5.95 15.16
N ASP A 269 10.78 -6.46 16.35
CA ASP A 269 10.33 -7.83 16.59
C ASP A 269 8.81 -8.00 16.35
N ILE A 270 8.17 -7.01 15.72
CA ILE A 270 6.77 -7.05 15.32
C ILE A 270 6.59 -6.37 13.96
N ARG A 271 5.76 -6.96 13.10
CA ARG A 271 5.54 -6.47 11.72
C ARG A 271 4.06 -6.53 11.35
N PRO A 272 3.46 -5.47 10.80
CA PRO A 272 2.12 -5.56 10.26
C PRO A 272 2.15 -6.34 8.94
N TYR A 273 1.10 -7.11 8.65
CA TYR A 273 0.96 -7.78 7.34
C TYR A 273 -0.49 -7.78 6.81
N GLY A 274 -1.44 -7.31 7.62
CA GLY A 274 -2.82 -7.10 7.20
C GLY A 274 -3.47 -6.00 8.04
N ILE A 275 -4.48 -5.37 7.48
CA ILE A 275 -5.43 -4.55 8.23
C ILE A 275 -6.75 -5.31 8.32
N LEU A 276 -7.33 -5.35 9.51
CA LEU A 276 -8.65 -5.91 9.77
C LEU A 276 -9.64 -4.77 9.91
N ILE A 277 -10.74 -4.85 9.16
CA ILE A 277 -11.82 -3.88 9.15
C ILE A 277 -13.13 -4.60 9.46
N LYS A 278 -13.94 -3.99 10.33
CA LYS A 278 -15.28 -4.45 10.67
C LYS A 278 -16.23 -3.26 10.77
N GLU A 279 -17.29 -3.28 9.98
CA GLU A 279 -18.43 -2.35 10.12
C GLU A 279 -19.21 -2.68 11.41
N VAL A 280 -19.60 -1.66 12.19
CA VAL A 280 -20.24 -1.81 13.52
C VAL A 280 -21.47 -0.93 13.71
#